data_AF-L0H0N9-F1
#
_entry.id   AF-L0H0N9-F1
#
_cell.length_a   1.000
_cell.length_b   1.000
_cell.length_c   1.000
_cell.angle_alpha   90.00
_cell.angle_beta   90.00
_cell.angle_gamma   90.00
#
_symmetry.space_group_name_H-M   'P 1'
#
loop_
_entity.id
_entity.type
_entity.pdbx_description
1 polymer ?
#
loop_
_entity_poly.entity_id
_entity_poly.type
_entity_poly.pdbx_seq_one_letter_code
_entity_poly.pdbx_strand_id
1 'polypeptide(L)'
;MTWSLDIKGLIGPFSALKFSVRPPHTLDYPREKRQDVAGYRGFHVNNLATCVGCGNCQDICMNEAIDMVKAPGEINRKNASGLIPRIDYGRCCWCGLCVDVCGPDSLRFEGDCIYASPDADSFLYMPKDE
;
A
#
# COMPACT_ATOMS: atom_id res chain seq x y z
N MET A 1 -10.79 56.39 22.49
CA MET A 1 -10.50 55.10 21.84
C MET A 1 -9.50 55.33 20.73
N THR A 2 -8.21 55.32 21.05
CA THR A 2 -7.13 55.52 20.09
C THR A 2 -6.83 54.18 19.43
N TRP A 3 -7.30 54.01 18.19
CA TRP A 3 -6.92 52.88 17.34
C TRP A 3 -5.45 53.07 16.95
N SER A 4 -4.55 52.40 17.65
CA SER A 4 -3.16 52.31 17.22
C SER A 4 -3.11 51.45 15.96
N LEU A 5 -2.69 52.04 14.84
CA LEU A 5 -2.41 51.30 13.61
C LEU A 5 -1.39 50.20 13.91
N ASP A 6 -1.82 48.94 13.81
CA ASP A 6 -0.93 47.79 13.89
C ASP A 6 -0.14 47.66 12.58
N ILE A 7 0.95 48.41 12.53
CA ILE A 7 1.88 48.46 11.39
C ILE A 7 2.49 47.07 11.13
N LYS A 8 2.69 46.24 12.16
CA LYS A 8 3.23 44.89 12.00
C LYS A 8 2.20 43.95 11.36
N GLY A 9 0.94 44.05 11.77
CA GLY A 9 -0.17 43.31 11.17
C GLY A 9 -0.41 43.70 9.71
N LEU A 10 -0.26 44.98 9.36
CA LEU A 10 -0.44 45.46 7.98
C LEU A 10 0.72 45.05 7.04
N ILE A 11 1.96 44.99 7.55
CA ILE A 11 3.15 44.67 6.74
C ILE A 11 3.42 43.15 6.67
N GLY A 12 2.98 42.38 7.68
CA GLY A 12 3.16 40.92 7.76
C GLY A 12 2.76 40.13 6.49
N PRO A 13 1.62 40.43 5.84
CA PRO A 13 1.20 39.77 4.59
C PRO A 13 2.19 39.93 3.43
N PHE A 14 2.96 41.02 3.36
CA PHE A 14 3.95 41.21 2.30
C PHE A 14 5.12 40.22 2.39
N SER A 15 5.32 39.58 3.55
CA SER A 15 6.28 38.49 3.68
C SER A 15 5.92 37.27 2.80
N ALA A 16 4.67 37.16 2.34
CA ALA A 16 4.24 36.11 1.42
C ALA A 16 4.83 36.29 0.00
N LEU A 17 5.20 37.52 -0.39
CA LEU A 17 5.79 37.78 -1.70
C LEU A 17 7.12 37.02 -1.91
N LYS A 18 7.80 36.63 -0.82
CA LYS A 18 9.01 35.79 -0.87
C LYS A 18 8.76 34.41 -1.49
N PHE A 19 7.52 33.92 -1.47
CA PHE A 19 7.17 32.62 -2.04
C PHE A 19 7.05 32.67 -3.57
N SER A 20 6.83 33.83 -4.18
CA SER A 20 6.79 33.98 -5.64
C SER A 20 8.14 33.77 -6.32
N VAL A 21 9.25 33.95 -5.58
CA VAL A 21 10.63 33.77 -6.08
C VAL A 21 11.14 32.35 -5.81
N ARG A 22 10.50 31.60 -4.90
CA ARG A 22 10.93 30.23 -4.56
C ARG A 22 10.34 29.23 -5.55
N PRO A 23 11.06 28.14 -5.86
CA PRO A 23 10.49 27.06 -6.65
C PRO A 23 9.29 26.43 -5.91
N PRO A 24 8.28 25.92 -6.63
CA PRO A 24 7.13 25.28 -6.02
C PRO A 24 7.56 23.97 -5.33
N HIS A 25 6.92 23.66 -4.21
CA HIS A 25 7.09 22.39 -3.51
C HIS A 25 6.29 21.23 -4.13
N THR A 26 5.52 21.50 -5.19
CA THR A 26 4.67 20.52 -5.88
C THR A 26 5.51 19.60 -6.76
N LEU A 27 5.12 18.32 -6.83
CA LEU A 27 5.63 17.36 -7.80
C LEU A 27 4.66 17.25 -8.98
N ASP A 28 5.18 17.19 -10.19
CA ASP A 28 4.38 17.09 -11.42
C ASP A 28 3.93 15.65 -11.68
N TYR A 29 2.99 15.15 -10.87
CA TYR A 29 2.42 13.81 -11.04
C TYR A 29 1.51 13.78 -12.28
N PRO A 30 1.64 12.81 -13.21
CA PRO A 30 2.37 11.53 -13.10
C PRO A 30 3.78 11.52 -13.72
N ARG A 31 4.28 12.64 -14.25
CA ARG A 31 5.60 12.73 -14.91
C ARG A 31 6.76 12.56 -13.93
N GLU A 32 6.65 13.19 -12.78
CA GLU A 32 7.60 13.07 -11.67
C GLU A 32 6.92 12.35 -10.51
N LYS A 33 7.45 11.17 -10.16
CA LYS A 33 6.99 10.38 -9.01
C LYS A 33 7.96 10.53 -7.86
N ARG A 34 7.42 10.49 -6.63
CA ARG A 34 8.25 10.34 -5.45
C ARG A 34 8.87 8.93 -5.47
N GLN A 35 10.12 8.82 -5.09
CA GLN A 35 10.76 7.52 -4.93
C GLN A 35 10.11 6.76 -3.77
N ASP A 36 9.77 5.50 -4.01
CA ASP A 36 9.25 4.61 -2.97
C ASP A 36 10.32 4.34 -1.92
N VAL A 37 9.89 4.31 -0.66
CA VAL A 37 10.76 3.97 0.46
C VAL A 37 10.89 2.45 0.57
N ALA A 38 12.06 1.96 1.00
CA ALA A 38 12.22 0.55 1.29
C ALA A 38 11.21 0.11 2.37
N GLY A 39 10.49 -0.98 2.12
CA GLY A 39 9.44 -1.47 3.01
C GLY A 39 8.11 -0.69 2.92
N TYR A 40 7.90 0.08 1.85
CA TYR A 40 6.57 0.62 1.56
C TYR A 40 5.55 -0.50 1.41
N ARG A 41 4.35 -0.29 1.96
CA ARG A 41 3.28 -1.30 1.98
C ARG A 41 2.35 -1.10 0.78
N GLY A 42 2.81 -1.49 -0.40
CA GLY A 42 2.02 -1.49 -1.63
C GLY A 42 1.19 -2.77 -1.80
N PHE A 43 1.12 -3.29 -3.01
CA PHE A 43 0.42 -4.55 -3.30
C PHE A 43 1.14 -5.75 -2.73
N HIS A 44 0.38 -6.81 -2.46
CA HIS A 44 0.95 -8.07 -1.99
C HIS A 44 1.51 -8.86 -3.18
N VAL A 45 2.66 -9.46 -2.97
CA VAL A 45 3.25 -10.50 -3.83
C VAL A 45 3.38 -11.76 -3.01
N ASN A 46 3.23 -12.92 -3.64
CA ASN A 46 3.35 -14.20 -2.97
C ASN A 46 4.28 -15.13 -3.76
N ASN A 47 5.46 -15.40 -3.22
CA ASN A 47 6.39 -16.34 -3.80
C ASN A 47 5.81 -17.76 -3.72
N LEU A 48 5.34 -18.27 -4.85
CA LEU A 48 4.69 -19.57 -4.92
C LEU A 48 5.68 -20.72 -4.70
N ALA A 49 6.99 -20.52 -4.89
CA ALA A 49 7.99 -21.56 -4.63
C ALA A 49 8.21 -21.84 -3.12
N THR A 50 7.99 -20.83 -2.26
CA THR A 50 8.17 -20.95 -0.81
C THR A 50 6.85 -21.03 -0.03
N CYS A 51 5.74 -20.58 -0.61
CA CYS A 51 4.42 -20.63 0.03
C CYS A 51 4.01 -22.08 0.37
N VAL A 52 3.72 -22.36 1.64
CA VAL A 52 3.31 -23.71 2.11
C VAL A 52 1.79 -23.86 2.27
N GLY A 53 1.02 -22.80 1.99
CA GLY A 53 -0.44 -22.84 2.07
C GLY A 53 -0.99 -23.07 3.48
N CYS A 54 -0.30 -22.57 4.52
CA CYS A 54 -0.67 -22.80 5.93
C CYS A 54 -1.93 -22.04 6.40
N GLY A 55 -2.28 -20.92 5.76
CA GLY A 55 -3.47 -20.13 6.13
C GLY A 55 -3.26 -19.13 7.27
N ASN A 56 -2.08 -19.05 7.90
CA ASN A 56 -1.83 -18.09 8.99
C ASN A 56 -2.11 -16.62 8.60
N CYS A 57 -1.87 -16.26 7.33
CA CYS A 57 -2.16 -14.92 6.82
C CYS A 57 -3.66 -14.61 6.79
N GLN A 58 -4.51 -15.61 6.54
CA GLN A 58 -5.96 -15.48 6.65
C GLN A 58 -6.35 -15.34 8.13
N ASP A 59 -5.85 -16.21 9.00
CA ASP A 59 -6.24 -16.24 10.41
C ASP A 59 -5.85 -14.97 11.18
N ILE A 60 -4.71 -14.36 10.86
CA ILE A 60 -4.26 -13.11 11.52
C ILE A 60 -4.99 -11.86 11.02
N CYS A 61 -5.70 -11.95 9.88
CA CYS A 61 -6.29 -10.78 9.24
C CYS A 61 -7.55 -10.33 10.01
N MET A 62 -7.40 -9.27 10.81
CA MET A 62 -8.51 -8.70 11.60
C MET A 62 -9.69 -8.18 10.75
N ASN A 63 -9.44 -7.88 9.48
CA ASN A 63 -10.47 -7.39 8.55
C ASN A 63 -11.09 -8.51 7.70
N GLU A 64 -10.68 -9.77 7.89
CA GLU A 64 -11.13 -10.91 7.09
C GLU A 64 -11.02 -10.63 5.58
N ALA A 65 -9.89 -10.02 5.19
CA ALA A 65 -9.62 -9.58 3.82
C ALA A 65 -8.86 -10.62 2.99
N ILE A 66 -8.49 -11.77 3.58
CA ILE A 66 -7.69 -12.79 2.91
C ILE A 66 -8.48 -14.11 2.91
N ASP A 67 -8.68 -14.66 1.72
CA ASP A 67 -9.28 -15.98 1.51
C ASP A 67 -8.24 -16.95 0.95
N MET A 68 -8.10 -18.13 1.55
CA MET A 68 -7.28 -19.20 0.98
C MET A 68 -8.05 -19.91 -0.15
N VAL A 69 -7.63 -19.71 -1.39
CA VAL A 69 -8.26 -20.27 -2.60
C VAL A 69 -7.39 -21.35 -3.23
N LYS A 70 -8.01 -22.29 -3.95
CA LYS A 70 -7.28 -23.31 -4.69
C LYS A 70 -6.42 -22.66 -5.77
N ALA A 71 -5.14 -23.02 -5.79
CA ALA A 71 -4.26 -22.64 -6.87
C ALA A 71 -4.70 -23.29 -8.20
N PRO A 72 -4.42 -22.64 -9.35
CA PRO A 72 -4.73 -23.18 -10.67
C PRO A 72 -3.90 -24.43 -11.05
N GLY A 73 -3.00 -24.90 -10.18
CA GLY A 73 -2.19 -26.09 -10.39
C GLY A 73 -1.38 -26.46 -9.15
N GLU A 74 -0.51 -27.47 -9.30
CA GLU A 74 0.47 -27.82 -8.26
C GLU A 74 1.50 -26.69 -8.14
N ILE A 75 1.54 -26.06 -6.97
CA ILE A 75 2.38 -24.89 -6.72
C ILE A 75 3.82 -25.32 -6.40
N ASN A 76 3.98 -26.08 -5.33
CA ASN A 76 5.24 -26.68 -4.93
C ASN A 76 4.97 -27.86 -3.99
N ARG A 77 5.96 -28.75 -3.83
CA ARG A 77 5.82 -29.97 -2.99
C ARG A 77 5.62 -29.69 -1.49
N LYS A 78 5.98 -28.50 -1.01
CA LYS A 78 5.80 -28.07 0.38
C LYS A 78 4.39 -27.52 0.64
N ASN A 79 3.66 -27.11 -0.40
CA ASN A 79 2.26 -26.69 -0.29
C ASN A 79 1.34 -27.90 -0.30
N ALA A 80 1.15 -28.50 0.87
CA ALA A 80 0.30 -29.69 1.01
C ALA A 80 -1.19 -29.37 0.86
N SER A 81 -1.63 -28.13 1.11
CA SER A 81 -3.04 -27.74 1.02
C SER A 81 -3.48 -27.43 -0.40
N GLY A 82 -2.55 -27.07 -1.30
CA GLY A 82 -2.86 -26.57 -2.64
C GLY A 82 -3.57 -25.22 -2.62
N LEU A 83 -3.57 -24.53 -1.48
CA LEU A 83 -4.23 -23.24 -1.30
C LEU A 83 -3.21 -22.09 -1.32
N ILE A 84 -3.65 -20.95 -1.85
CA ILE A 84 -2.89 -19.70 -1.91
C ILE A 84 -3.80 -18.52 -1.48
N PRO A 85 -3.26 -17.46 -0.87
CA PRO A 85 -4.05 -16.32 -0.44
C PRO A 85 -4.58 -15.52 -1.63
N ARG A 86 -5.86 -15.20 -1.62
CA ARG A 86 -6.50 -14.14 -2.41
C ARG A 86 -6.84 -13.00 -1.46
N ILE A 87 -6.64 -11.76 -1.89
CA ILE A 87 -6.76 -10.58 -1.03
C ILE A 87 -7.85 -9.65 -1.57
N ASP A 88 -8.81 -9.31 -0.73
CA ASP A 88 -9.82 -8.29 -1.00
C ASP A 88 -9.28 -6.91 -0.57
N TYR A 89 -8.87 -6.10 -1.55
CA TYR A 89 -8.40 -4.74 -1.29
C TYR A 89 -9.52 -3.75 -0.93
N GLY A 90 -10.79 -4.12 -1.08
CA GLY A 90 -11.91 -3.36 -0.53
C GLY A 90 -11.99 -3.45 1.00
N ARG A 91 -11.45 -4.52 1.60
CA ARG A 91 -11.44 -4.76 3.05
C ARG A 91 -10.08 -4.58 3.71
N CYS A 92 -9.00 -4.82 2.98
CA CYS A 92 -7.63 -4.70 3.49
C CYS A 92 -7.36 -3.29 4.04
N CYS A 93 -6.66 -3.17 5.16
CA CYS A 93 -6.21 -1.88 5.72
C CYS A 93 -4.68 -1.69 5.67
N TRP A 94 -3.96 -2.56 4.93
CA TRP A 94 -2.50 -2.48 4.76
C TRP A 94 -1.70 -2.42 6.07
N CYS A 95 -2.13 -3.17 7.10
CA CYS A 95 -1.45 -3.22 8.40
C CYS A 95 -0.14 -4.01 8.36
N GLY A 96 -0.01 -5.02 7.49
CA GLY A 96 1.19 -5.84 7.33
C GLY A 96 1.30 -7.08 8.22
N LEU A 97 0.33 -7.33 9.11
CA LEU A 97 0.34 -8.51 9.99
C LEU A 97 0.43 -9.84 9.24
N CYS A 98 -0.19 -9.93 8.06
CA CYS A 98 -0.14 -11.11 7.19
C CYS A 98 1.26 -11.40 6.63
N VAL A 99 2.06 -10.36 6.39
CA VAL A 99 3.45 -10.46 5.94
C VAL A 99 4.33 -10.86 7.12
N ASP A 100 4.15 -10.22 8.28
CA ASP A 100 4.96 -10.50 9.48
C ASP A 100 4.76 -11.93 10.01
N VAL A 101 3.56 -12.50 9.90
CA VAL A 101 3.27 -13.87 10.35
C VAL A 101 3.71 -14.94 9.34
N CYS A 102 4.13 -14.54 8.14
CA CYS A 102 4.50 -15.48 7.09
C CYS A 102 5.84 -16.15 7.41
N GLY A 103 5.80 -17.31 8.08
CA GLY A 103 6.99 -18.08 8.42
C GLY A 103 7.97 -18.36 7.25
N PRO A 104 7.53 -18.73 6.04
CA PRO A 104 8.42 -18.92 4.89
C PRO A 104 8.81 -17.63 4.16
N ASP A 105 8.36 -16.46 4.63
CA ASP A 105 8.53 -15.15 3.97
C ASP A 105 8.07 -15.17 2.50
N SER A 106 6.98 -15.89 2.22
CA SER A 106 6.43 -16.00 0.86
C SER A 106 5.60 -14.79 0.49
N LEU A 107 4.78 -14.29 1.44
CA LEU A 107 3.88 -13.16 1.25
C LEU A 107 4.59 -11.86 1.66
N ARG A 108 4.76 -10.92 0.72
CA ARG A 108 5.48 -9.66 0.95
C ARG A 108 4.76 -8.48 0.29
N PHE A 109 5.19 -7.26 0.61
CA PHE A 109 4.73 -6.06 -0.07
C PHE A 109 5.68 -5.66 -1.20
N GLU A 110 5.10 -5.22 -2.32
CA GLU A 110 5.76 -4.53 -3.41
C GLU A 110 5.68 -3.00 -3.21
N GLY A 111 6.50 -2.23 -3.91
CA GLY A 111 6.45 -0.76 -3.90
C GLY A 111 5.23 -0.18 -4.63
N ASP A 112 4.69 -0.90 -5.63
CA ASP A 112 3.55 -0.43 -6.41
C ASP A 112 2.28 -0.34 -5.56
N CYS A 113 1.60 0.82 -5.61
CA CYS A 113 0.33 1.06 -4.91
C CYS A 113 -0.74 1.75 -5.77
N ILE A 114 -0.45 1.95 -7.05
CA ILE A 114 -1.37 2.65 -7.95
C ILE A 114 -2.21 1.59 -8.66
N TYR A 115 -3.46 1.48 -8.24
CA TYR A 115 -4.49 0.72 -8.96
C TYR A 115 -5.80 1.48 -8.86
N ALA A 116 -6.41 1.75 -10.01
CA ALA A 116 -7.68 2.45 -10.10
C ALA A 116 -8.54 1.76 -11.15
N SER A 117 -9.72 1.29 -10.72
CA SER A 117 -10.69 0.61 -11.56
C SER A 117 -12.09 1.03 -11.11
N PRO A 118 -13.04 1.25 -12.04
CA PRO A 118 -14.44 1.50 -11.70
C PRO A 118 -15.16 0.24 -11.21
N ASP A 119 -14.60 -0.94 -11.52
CA ASP A 119 -15.16 -2.23 -11.15
C ASP A 119 -14.73 -2.64 -9.75
N ALA A 120 -15.69 -2.94 -8.86
CA ALA A 120 -15.41 -3.31 -7.47
C ALA A 120 -14.77 -4.70 -7.37
N ASP A 121 -15.16 -5.63 -8.24
CA ASP A 121 -14.67 -7.01 -8.20
C ASP A 121 -13.20 -7.11 -8.63
N SER A 122 -12.72 -6.14 -9.40
CA SER A 122 -11.30 -6.02 -9.77
C SER A 122 -10.34 -5.84 -8.58
N PHE A 123 -10.85 -5.47 -7.40
CA PHE A 123 -10.09 -5.38 -6.15
C PHE A 123 -9.95 -6.73 -5.42
N LEU A 124 -10.62 -7.79 -5.89
CA LEU A 124 -10.36 -9.17 -5.49
C LEU A 124 -9.08 -9.65 -6.17
N TYR A 125 -7.97 -9.40 -5.50
CA TYR A 125 -6.65 -9.51 -6.06
C TYR A 125 -6.02 -10.87 -5.76
N MET A 126 -5.48 -11.50 -6.80
CA MET A 126 -4.60 -12.66 -6.68
C MET A 126 -3.14 -12.14 -6.67
N PRO A 127 -2.39 -12.34 -5.58
CA PRO A 127 -0.98 -11.96 -5.51
C PRO A 127 -0.18 -12.55 -6.68
N LYS A 128 0.66 -11.72 -7.29
CA LYS A 128 1.61 -12.15 -8.33
C LYS A 128 2.68 -13.04 -7.71
N ASP A 129 3.21 -13.95 -8.52
CA ASP A 129 4.31 -14.82 -8.15
C ASP A 129 5.66 -14.10 -8.35
N GLU A 130 6.36 -13.82 -7.25
CA GLU A 130 7.67 -13.14 -7.23
C GLU A 130 8.59 -13.63 -6.09
#